data_AF-X1ITQ4-F1
#
_entry.id   AF-X1ITQ4-F1
#
_cell.length_a   1.000
_cell.length_b   1.000
_cell.length_c   1.000
_cell.angle_alpha   90.00
_cell.angle_beta   90.00
_cell.angle_gamma   90.00
#
_symmetry.space_group_name_H-M   'P 1'
#
loop_
_entity.id
_entity.type
_entity.pdbx_description
1 polymer ?
#
loop_
_entity_poly.entity_id
_entity_poly.type
_entity_poly.pdbx_seq_one_letter_code
_entity_poly.pdbx_strand_id
1 'polypeptide(L)'
;MKGVKVAPRDVLLKLVRHPVDTFFTEDENTCKLPIKIGISAALEITGTKSREYREYKITYTPSFFVTPEERLGIYRKFGATNIYVALPAIVGAKMCMEGNAGRGVIAAECLDPTKFLRMMAAMGSPVKFSEVCSKEMCVS
;
A
#
# COMPACT_ATOMS: atom_id res chain seq x y z
N MET A 1 34.87 -23.99 28.87
CA MET A 1 33.48 -24.10 28.35
C MET A 1 33.49 -23.83 26.86
N LYS A 2 32.96 -24.73 26.02
CA LYS A 2 32.76 -24.50 24.58
C LYS A 2 31.35 -23.94 24.38
N GLY A 3 31.21 -22.61 24.45
CA GLY A 3 29.93 -21.95 24.16
C GLY A 3 29.57 -22.05 22.68
N VAL A 4 28.30 -22.26 22.36
CA VAL A 4 27.80 -22.23 20.97
C VAL A 4 27.82 -20.78 20.49
N LYS A 5 28.43 -20.54 19.34
CA LYS A 5 28.46 -19.21 18.71
C LYS A 5 27.07 -18.92 18.14
N VAL A 6 26.31 -18.04 18.80
CA VAL A 6 24.98 -17.59 18.35
C VAL A 6 25.01 -16.08 18.16
N ALA A 7 24.34 -15.57 17.12
CA ALA A 7 24.14 -14.14 16.98
C ALA A 7 23.11 -13.69 18.03
N PRO A 8 23.34 -12.60 18.79
CA PRO A 8 22.37 -12.10 19.76
C PRO A 8 20.97 -11.85 19.17
N ARG A 9 20.89 -11.45 17.90
CA ARG A 9 19.64 -11.33 17.14
C ARG A 9 18.85 -12.64 17.09
N ASP A 10 19.51 -13.77 16.88
CA ASP A 10 18.83 -15.07 16.74
C ASP A 10 18.26 -15.55 18.07
N VAL A 11 18.93 -15.21 19.18
CA VAL A 11 18.40 -15.44 20.53
C VAL A 11 17.18 -14.56 20.75
N LEU A 12 17.26 -13.27 20.41
CA LEU A 12 16.14 -12.34 20.56
C LEU A 12 14.92 -12.77 19.73
N LEU A 13 15.12 -13.15 18.47
CA LEU A 13 14.04 -13.61 17.58
C LEU A 13 13.33 -14.87 18.08
N LYS A 14 13.99 -15.70 18.89
CA LYS A 14 13.36 -16.86 19.56
C LYS A 14 12.56 -16.48 20.80
N LEU A 15 12.88 -15.35 21.44
CA LEU A 15 12.23 -14.91 22.69
C LEU A 15 11.04 -14.00 22.45
N VAL A 16 11.02 -13.26 21.33
CA VAL A 16 9.90 -12.39 20.97
C VAL A 16 8.75 -13.18 20.34
N ARG A 17 7.52 -12.68 20.49
CA ARG A 17 6.35 -13.24 19.79
C ARG A 17 6.61 -13.22 18.28
N HIS A 18 6.28 -14.31 17.60
CA HIS A 18 6.46 -14.40 16.16
C HIS A 18 5.56 -13.37 15.45
N PRO A 19 6.11 -12.54 14.55
CA PRO A 19 5.39 -11.40 13.97
C PRO A 19 4.23 -11.81 13.04
N VAL A 20 4.19 -13.07 12.61
CA VAL A 20 3.23 -13.57 11.59
C VAL A 20 1.87 -14.00 12.15
N ASP A 21 1.69 -14.08 13.47
CA ASP A 21 0.42 -14.58 14.03
C ASP A 21 -0.76 -13.66 13.74
N THR A 22 -0.53 -12.35 13.59
CA THR A 22 -1.60 -11.36 13.51
C THR A 22 -2.56 -11.65 12.36
N PHE A 23 -2.04 -12.03 11.19
CA PHE A 23 -2.81 -12.45 10.02
C PHE A 23 -3.65 -13.70 10.30
N PHE A 24 -3.10 -14.68 11.02
CA PHE A 24 -3.80 -15.92 11.37
C PHE A 24 -4.83 -15.74 12.50
N THR A 25 -4.75 -14.65 13.25
CA THR A 25 -5.67 -14.32 14.36
C THR A 25 -6.73 -13.30 13.98
N GLU A 26 -6.73 -12.79 12.74
CA GLU A 26 -7.79 -11.92 12.24
C GLU A 26 -9.07 -12.72 12.01
N ASP A 27 -10.19 -12.13 12.42
CA ASP A 27 -11.55 -12.64 12.23
C ASP A 27 -12.54 -11.47 12.14
N GLU A 28 -13.82 -11.75 11.91
CA GLU A 28 -14.82 -10.67 11.84
C GLU A 28 -14.97 -9.86 13.14
N ASN A 29 -14.72 -10.46 14.32
CA ASN A 29 -14.90 -9.79 15.59
C ASN A 29 -13.76 -8.80 15.85
N THR A 30 -12.54 -9.22 15.59
CA THR A 30 -11.33 -8.39 15.66
C THR A 30 -11.38 -7.28 14.62
N CYS A 31 -11.93 -7.52 13.43
CA CYS A 31 -12.11 -6.50 12.38
C CYS A 31 -13.10 -5.39 12.76
N LYS A 32 -14.05 -5.65 13.67
CA LYS A 32 -15.03 -4.65 14.16
C LYS A 32 -14.50 -3.75 15.27
N LEU A 33 -13.37 -4.10 15.88
CA LEU A 33 -12.78 -3.29 16.95
C LEU A 33 -12.38 -1.89 16.44
N PRO A 34 -12.33 -0.87 17.29
CA PRO A 34 -11.79 0.44 16.90
C PRO A 34 -10.39 0.33 16.29
N ILE A 35 -10.12 1.09 15.24
CA ILE A 35 -8.80 1.16 14.62
C ILE A 35 -7.85 1.88 15.57
N LYS A 36 -6.75 1.21 15.94
CA LYS A 36 -5.74 1.74 16.88
C LYS A 36 -4.53 2.36 16.18
N ILE A 37 -4.40 2.18 14.88
CA ILE A 37 -3.24 2.60 14.09
C ILE A 37 -3.76 3.37 12.87
N GLY A 38 -3.33 4.62 12.75
CA GLY A 38 -3.50 5.41 11.52
C GLY A 38 -2.21 5.39 10.73
N ILE A 39 -2.30 5.05 9.44
CA ILE A 39 -1.16 5.15 8.51
C ILE A 39 -1.58 6.10 7.40
N SER A 40 -0.78 7.13 7.18
CA SER A 40 -0.93 8.06 6.07
C SER A 40 0.40 8.21 5.36
N ALA A 41 0.33 8.31 4.04
CA ALA A 41 1.47 8.58 3.19
C ALA A 41 1.19 9.85 2.37
N ALA A 42 2.22 10.67 2.20
CA ALA A 42 2.17 11.87 1.38
C ALA A 42 3.25 11.78 0.30
N LEU A 43 2.90 12.16 -0.93
CA LEU A 43 3.83 12.40 -2.01
C LEU A 43 3.79 13.88 -2.36
N GLU A 44 4.96 14.51 -2.39
CA GLU A 44 5.14 15.89 -2.85
C GLU A 44 5.92 15.82 -4.15
N ILE A 45 5.32 16.33 -5.21
CA ILE A 45 5.80 16.21 -6.59
C ILE A 45 5.91 17.62 -7.14
N THR A 46 7.14 18.05 -7.43
CA THR A 46 7.40 19.34 -8.06
C THR A 46 7.86 19.13 -9.49
N GLY A 47 7.48 20.04 -10.38
CA GLY A 47 7.89 19.96 -11.77
C GLY A 47 7.27 21.02 -12.66
N THR A 48 7.56 20.92 -13.95
CA THR A 48 7.04 21.83 -14.96
C THR A 48 6.01 21.13 -15.83
N LYS A 49 4.81 21.70 -15.92
CA LYS A 49 3.75 21.25 -16.84
C LYS A 49 3.32 22.44 -17.69
N SER A 50 3.40 22.29 -19.02
CA SER A 50 3.05 23.37 -19.96
C SER A 50 3.81 24.69 -19.71
N ARG A 51 5.12 24.59 -19.39
CA ARG A 51 6.02 25.72 -19.03
C ARG A 51 5.71 26.44 -17.71
N GLU A 52 4.77 25.92 -16.92
CA GLU A 52 4.44 26.45 -15.61
C GLU A 52 4.98 25.54 -14.52
N TYR A 53 5.62 26.13 -13.51
CA TYR A 53 5.99 25.40 -12.30
C TYR A 53 4.72 25.00 -11.54
N ARG A 54 4.68 23.75 -11.09
CA ARG A 54 3.58 23.19 -10.32
C ARG A 54 4.12 22.32 -9.20
N GLU A 55 3.38 22.34 -8.11
CA GLU A 55 3.56 21.44 -6.99
C GLU A 55 2.26 20.65 -6.79
N TYR A 56 2.39 19.33 -6.74
CA TYR A 56 1.32 18.41 -6.44
C TYR A 56 1.59 17.74 -5.11
N LYS A 57 0.62 17.79 -4.20
CA LYS A 57 0.63 17.04 -2.96
C LYS A 57 -0.48 16.01 -2.99
N ILE A 58 -0.09 14.73 -2.97
CA ILE A 58 -1.03 13.61 -2.88
C ILE A 58 -0.94 13.03 -1.48
N THR A 59 -2.07 12.87 -0.80
CA THR A 59 -2.11 12.13 0.47
C THR A 59 -3.08 10.96 0.39
N TYR A 60 -2.70 9.82 0.94
CA TYR A 60 -3.49 8.60 0.88
C TYR A 60 -3.25 7.72 2.10
N THR A 61 -4.18 6.80 2.37
CA THR A 61 -4.09 5.84 3.47
C THR A 61 -3.68 4.47 2.93
N PRO A 62 -2.45 3.98 3.16
CA PRO A 62 -1.98 2.72 2.61
C PRO A 62 -2.77 1.50 3.07
N SER A 63 -3.41 1.54 4.25
CA SER A 63 -4.21 0.43 4.77
C SER A 63 -5.49 0.16 3.95
N PHE A 64 -5.89 1.05 3.05
CA PHE A 64 -7.14 1.00 2.27
C PHE A 64 -8.44 1.04 3.09
N PHE A 65 -8.35 1.23 4.40
CA PHE A 65 -9.47 1.47 5.29
C PHE A 65 -9.11 2.54 6.33
N VAL A 66 -10.10 3.33 6.71
CA VAL A 66 -10.05 4.30 7.82
C VAL A 66 -11.14 4.06 8.86
N THR A 67 -12.12 3.19 8.57
CA THR A 67 -13.17 2.78 9.53
C THR A 67 -13.21 1.26 9.75
N PRO A 68 -13.73 0.77 10.89
CA PRO A 68 -13.93 -0.66 11.14
C PRO A 68 -14.83 -1.34 10.09
N GLU A 69 -15.81 -0.63 9.54
CA GLU A 69 -16.73 -1.14 8.52
C GLU A 69 -15.99 -1.39 7.20
N GLU A 70 -15.13 -0.45 6.78
CA GLU A 70 -14.28 -0.62 5.59
C GLU A 70 -13.32 -1.79 5.78
N ARG A 71 -12.69 -1.90 6.97
CA ARG A 71 -11.81 -3.01 7.31
C ARG A 71 -12.53 -4.36 7.26
N LEU A 72 -13.74 -4.44 7.83
CA LEU A 72 -14.57 -5.64 7.78
C LEU A 72 -14.97 -5.99 6.34
N GLY A 73 -15.27 -4.99 5.51
CA GLY A 73 -15.55 -5.18 4.08
C GLY A 73 -14.37 -5.81 3.33
N ILE A 74 -13.15 -5.34 3.61
CA ILE A 74 -11.91 -5.91 3.06
C ILE A 74 -11.73 -7.35 3.54
N TYR A 75 -11.85 -7.60 4.85
CA TYR A 75 -11.71 -8.95 5.41
C TYR A 75 -12.70 -9.94 4.77
N ARG A 76 -13.97 -9.58 4.65
CA ARG A 76 -14.99 -10.43 4.01
C ARG A 76 -14.68 -10.74 2.55
N LYS A 77 -14.03 -9.81 1.86
CA LYS A 77 -13.70 -9.98 0.44
C LYS A 77 -12.44 -10.81 0.21
N PHE A 78 -11.42 -10.65 1.06
CA PHE A 78 -10.08 -11.20 0.81
C PHE A 78 -9.62 -12.21 1.86
N GLY A 79 -10.36 -12.39 2.96
CA GLY A 79 -9.97 -13.22 4.10
C GLY A 79 -8.88 -12.62 4.99
N ALA A 80 -8.49 -11.36 4.72
CA ALA A 80 -7.46 -10.64 5.46
C ALA A 80 -7.62 -9.13 5.29
N THR A 81 -7.19 -8.35 6.28
CA THR A 81 -7.27 -6.88 6.23
C THR A 81 -6.00 -6.23 5.68
N ASN A 82 -4.84 -6.86 5.90
CA ASN A 82 -3.54 -6.35 5.49
C ASN A 82 -3.22 -6.72 4.02
N ILE A 83 -3.96 -6.11 3.09
CA ILE A 83 -3.87 -6.43 1.65
C ILE A 83 -3.00 -5.44 0.85
N TYR A 84 -2.44 -4.41 1.48
CA TYR A 84 -1.77 -3.30 0.79
C TYR A 84 -0.48 -3.70 0.05
N VAL A 85 0.08 -4.87 0.35
CA VAL A 85 1.21 -5.46 -0.42
C VAL A 85 0.69 -6.47 -1.43
N ALA A 86 -0.13 -7.41 -0.99
CA ALA A 86 -0.55 -8.55 -1.79
C ALA A 86 -1.43 -8.14 -2.97
N LEU A 87 -2.38 -7.21 -2.78
CA LEU A 87 -3.29 -6.81 -3.83
C LEU A 87 -2.58 -6.06 -4.98
N PRO A 88 -1.73 -5.04 -4.72
CA PRO A 88 -0.88 -4.44 -5.76
C PRO A 88 0.00 -5.44 -6.50
N ALA A 89 0.60 -6.41 -5.78
CA ALA A 89 1.43 -7.45 -6.40
C ALA A 89 0.62 -8.31 -7.37
N ILE A 90 -0.59 -8.71 -6.99
CA ILE A 90 -1.51 -9.49 -7.85
C ILE A 90 -1.94 -8.67 -9.07
N VAL A 91 -2.28 -7.37 -8.91
CA VAL A 91 -2.59 -6.50 -10.05
C VAL A 91 -1.42 -6.40 -11.01
N GLY A 92 -0.21 -6.14 -10.50
CA GLY A 92 1.00 -6.07 -11.31
C GLY A 92 1.25 -7.36 -12.08
N ALA A 93 1.12 -8.52 -11.41
CA ALA A 93 1.23 -9.83 -12.05
C ALA A 93 0.19 -10.02 -13.17
N LYS A 94 -1.08 -9.67 -12.94
CA LYS A 94 -2.13 -9.73 -13.97
C LYS A 94 -1.82 -8.83 -15.16
N MET A 95 -1.37 -7.60 -14.92
CA MET A 95 -0.97 -6.70 -15.99
C MET A 95 0.16 -7.28 -16.84
N CYS A 96 1.17 -7.91 -16.22
CA CYS A 96 2.23 -8.61 -16.93
C CYS A 96 1.71 -9.76 -17.78
N MET A 97 0.83 -10.61 -17.23
CA MET A 97 0.25 -11.76 -17.93
C MET A 97 -0.64 -11.34 -19.12
N GLU A 98 -1.34 -10.23 -19.01
CA GLU A 98 -2.19 -9.67 -20.07
C GLU A 98 -1.40 -8.91 -21.14
N GLY A 99 -0.06 -8.85 -21.04
CA GLY A 99 0.78 -8.13 -21.99
C GLY A 99 0.77 -6.61 -21.83
N ASN A 100 0.29 -6.10 -20.69
CA ASN A 100 0.23 -4.66 -20.37
C ASN A 100 1.50 -4.14 -19.69
N ALA A 101 2.62 -4.85 -19.83
CA ALA A 101 3.90 -4.52 -19.23
C ALA A 101 5.03 -4.73 -20.23
N GLY A 102 6.07 -3.91 -20.13
CA GLY A 102 7.30 -4.10 -20.91
C GLY A 102 7.99 -5.43 -20.59
N ARG A 103 8.77 -5.95 -21.54
CA ARG A 103 9.62 -7.13 -21.31
C ARG A 103 10.90 -6.74 -20.57
N GLY A 104 11.45 -7.68 -19.79
CA GLY A 104 12.70 -7.50 -19.06
C GLY A 104 12.47 -7.20 -17.58
N VAL A 105 13.48 -6.62 -16.93
CA VAL A 105 13.38 -6.16 -15.55
C VAL A 105 12.70 -4.80 -15.56
N ILE A 106 11.51 -4.73 -14.98
CA ILE A 106 10.71 -3.50 -14.91
C ILE A 106 10.41 -3.16 -13.45
N ALA A 107 10.17 -1.88 -13.21
CA ALA A 107 9.67 -1.37 -11.93
C ALA A 107 8.20 -0.95 -12.06
N ALA A 108 7.56 -0.57 -10.95
CA ALA A 108 6.13 -0.29 -10.91
C ALA A 108 5.75 0.93 -11.76
N GLU A 109 6.63 1.93 -11.84
CA GLU A 109 6.49 3.14 -12.66
C GLU A 109 6.49 2.85 -14.17
N CYS A 110 6.89 1.65 -14.59
CA CYS A 110 6.83 1.21 -15.98
C CYS A 110 5.44 0.70 -16.40
N LEU A 111 4.52 0.48 -15.45
CA LEU A 111 3.15 0.06 -15.73
C LEU A 111 2.25 1.28 -16.01
N ASP A 112 1.22 1.11 -16.84
CA ASP A 112 0.20 2.16 -17.00
C ASP A 112 -0.53 2.40 -15.67
N PRO A 113 -0.37 3.59 -15.05
CA PRO A 113 -0.89 3.83 -13.70
C PRO A 113 -2.41 3.88 -13.67
N THR A 114 -3.06 4.32 -14.75
CA THR A 114 -4.52 4.44 -14.81
C THR A 114 -5.16 3.05 -14.90
N LYS A 115 -4.59 2.17 -15.72
CA LYS A 115 -5.02 0.77 -15.83
C LYS A 115 -4.79 0.04 -14.52
N PHE A 116 -3.63 0.23 -13.88
CA PHE A 116 -3.32 -0.34 -12.58
C PHE A 116 -4.38 0.05 -11.53
N LEU A 117 -4.67 1.34 -11.38
CA LEU A 117 -5.65 1.85 -10.41
C LEU A 117 -7.08 1.38 -10.72
N ARG A 118 -7.47 1.30 -12.00
CA ARG A 118 -8.75 0.73 -12.41
C ARG A 118 -8.88 -0.75 -12.05
N MET A 119 -7.81 -1.54 -12.24
CA MET A 119 -7.80 -2.96 -11.86
C MET A 119 -7.87 -3.14 -10.34
N MET A 120 -7.16 -2.31 -9.56
CA MET A 120 -7.29 -2.28 -8.09
C MET A 120 -8.75 -2.04 -7.66
N ALA A 121 -9.41 -1.04 -8.27
CA ALA A 121 -10.82 -0.74 -8.02
C ALA A 121 -11.74 -1.90 -8.40
N ALA A 122 -11.55 -2.50 -9.59
CA ALA A 122 -12.33 -3.65 -10.06
C ALA A 122 -12.19 -4.88 -9.13
N MET A 123 -11.01 -5.07 -8.53
CA MET A 123 -10.79 -6.14 -7.56
C MET A 123 -11.33 -5.81 -6.16
N GLY A 124 -11.87 -4.61 -5.93
CA GLY A 124 -12.60 -4.25 -4.71
C GLY A 124 -11.86 -3.37 -3.71
N SER A 125 -10.71 -2.82 -4.08
CA SER A 125 -9.96 -1.92 -3.21
C SER A 125 -9.55 -0.68 -3.99
N PRO A 126 -10.50 0.22 -4.30
CA PRO A 126 -10.17 1.49 -4.95
C PRO A 126 -9.26 2.31 -4.04
N VAL A 127 -8.15 2.81 -4.59
CA VAL A 127 -7.23 3.69 -3.84
C VAL A 127 -7.90 5.04 -3.68
N LYS A 128 -8.19 5.41 -2.43
CA LYS A 128 -8.69 6.74 -2.06
C LYS A 128 -7.51 7.63 -1.73
N PHE A 129 -7.42 8.78 -2.40
CA PHE A 129 -6.39 9.79 -2.15
C PHE A 129 -6.98 11.19 -2.28
N SER A 130 -6.34 12.17 -1.64
CA SER A 130 -6.57 13.59 -1.89
C SER A 130 -5.40 14.16 -2.68
N GLU A 131 -5.70 15.08 -3.59
CA GLU A 131 -4.72 15.77 -4.41
C GLU A 131 -4.90 17.28 -4.24
N VAL A 132 -3.79 17.98 -3.98
CA VAL A 132 -3.73 19.44 -3.97
C VAL A 132 -2.72 19.87 -5.02
N CYS A 133 -3.12 20.75 -5.93
CA CYS A 133 -2.25 21.34 -6.94
C CYS A 133 -2.06 22.82 -6.63
N SER A 134 -0.82 23.21 -6.39
CA SER A 134 -0.41 24.60 -6.20
C SER A 134 0.32 25.09 -7.44
N LYS A 135 0.03 26.33 -7.85
CA LYS A 135 0.69 27.01 -8.97
C LYS A 135 1.19 28.36 -8.49
N GLU A 136 2.44 28.65 -8.80
CA GLU A 136 3.00 29.98 -8.61
C GLU A 136 2.48 30.92 -9.70
N MET A 137 1.93 32.08 -9.31
CA MET A 137 1.44 33.09 -10.24
C MET A 137 2.29 34.35 -10.10
N CYS A 138 3.07 34.67 -11.14
CA CYS A 138 3.67 35.99 -11.24
C CYS A 138 2.61 36.97 -11.79
N VAL A 139 2.26 37.98 -10.99
CA VAL A 139 1.47 39.12 -11.46
C VAL A 139 2.45 40.16 -11.99
N SER A 140 2.40 40.43 -13.29
CA SER A 140 3.18 41.48 -13.98
C SER A 140 2.35 42.74 -14.13
#